data_AF-W1YV44-F1
#
_entry.id   AF-W1YV44-F1
#
_cell.length_a   1.000
_cell.length_b   1.000
_cell.length_c   1.000
_cell.angle_alpha   90.00
_cell.angle_beta   90.00
_cell.angle_gamma   90.00
#
_symmetry.space_group_name_H-M   'P 1'
#
loop_
_entity.id
_entity.type
_entity.pdbx_description
1 polymer ?
#
loop_
_entity_poly.entity_id
_entity_poly.type
_entity_poly.pdbx_seq_one_letter_code
_entity_poly.pdbx_strand_id
1 'polypeptide(L)'
;AVALHNSHHIGRIGYWAEQCAAAGFVSIHFVSVVGIPMVAPFHGRDSRFGTNPFCVVFPRKDNFPLLLDYATSAIAFGKTR
;
A
#
# COMPACT_ATOMS: atom_id res chain seq x y z
N ALA A 1 7.86 9.98 12.09
CA ALA A 1 7.22 8.75 11.56
C ALA A 1 6.18 8.27 12.56
N VAL A 2 5.10 7.65 12.11
CA VAL A 2 3.99 7.13 12.93
C VAL A 2 3.70 5.70 12.47
N ALA A 3 3.35 4.81 13.39
CA ALA A 3 2.98 3.43 13.09
C ALA A 3 1.61 3.09 13.69
N LEU A 4 0.87 2.23 13.00
CA LEU A 4 -0.37 1.63 13.48
C LEU A 4 -0.12 0.15 13.77
N HIS A 5 -0.56 -0.32 14.94
CA HIS A 5 -0.45 -1.72 15.34
C HIS A 5 -1.78 -2.22 15.86
N ASN A 6 -1.98 -3.54 15.88
CA ASN A 6 -3.23 -4.19 16.29
C ASN A 6 -4.47 -3.60 15.60
N SER A 7 -4.37 -3.40 14.28
CA SER A 7 -5.44 -2.88 13.44
C SER A 7 -5.93 -3.92 12.44
N HIS A 8 -7.17 -3.75 11.97
CA HIS A 8 -7.73 -4.54 10.87
C HIS A 8 -7.34 -3.96 9.50
N HIS A 9 -7.99 -4.47 8.44
CA HIS A 9 -7.84 -3.98 7.08
C HIS A 9 -8.20 -2.50 6.96
N ILE A 10 -7.29 -1.70 6.40
CA ILE A 10 -7.40 -0.23 6.32
C ILE A 10 -7.78 0.30 4.92
N GLY A 11 -8.24 -0.57 4.02
CA GLY A 11 -8.73 -0.17 2.71
C GLY A 11 -7.62 0.20 1.72
N ARG A 12 -7.93 1.11 0.79
CA ARG A 12 -6.97 1.65 -0.19
C ARG A 12 -6.01 2.60 0.50
N ILE A 13 -4.72 2.34 0.44
CA ILE A 13 -3.72 3.12 1.17
C ILE A 13 -3.57 4.53 0.60
N GLY A 14 -3.78 4.70 -0.71
CA GLY A 14 -3.80 5.98 -1.39
C GLY A 14 -4.79 6.99 -0.81
N TYR A 15 -5.89 6.55 -0.20
CA TYR A 15 -6.84 7.46 0.47
C TYR A 15 -6.18 8.26 1.61
N TRP A 16 -5.32 7.62 2.39
CA TRP A 16 -4.59 8.28 3.48
C TRP A 16 -3.49 9.20 2.92
N ALA A 17 -2.83 8.79 1.83
CA ALA A 17 -1.79 9.59 1.20
C ALA A 17 -2.37 10.86 0.53
N GLU A 18 -3.55 10.76 -0.09
CA GLU A 18 -4.29 11.90 -0.63
C GLU A 18 -4.55 12.97 0.43
N GLN A 19 -4.88 12.58 1.68
CA GLN A 19 -5.04 13.53 2.78
C GLN A 19 -3.72 14.23 3.14
N CYS A 20 -2.60 13.51 3.16
CA CYS A 20 -1.28 14.12 3.36
C CYS A 20 -0.94 15.13 2.25
N ALA A 21 -1.22 14.77 1.00
CA ALA A 21 -0.97 15.66 -0.14
C ALA A 21 -1.88 16.90 -0.12
N ALA A 22 -3.14 16.77 0.28
CA ALA A 22 -4.06 17.90 0.48
C ALA A 22 -3.57 18.87 1.56
N ALA A 23 -2.84 18.37 2.55
CA ALA A 23 -2.16 19.17 3.56
C ALA A 23 -0.76 19.68 3.13
N GLY A 24 -0.36 19.45 1.87
CA GLY A 24 0.91 19.93 1.32
C GLY A 24 2.12 19.04 1.63
N PHE A 25 1.92 17.81 2.08
CA PHE A 25 2.99 16.90 2.48
C PHE A 25 3.24 15.78 1.47
N VAL A 26 4.52 15.41 1.32
CA VAL A 26 4.92 14.11 0.80
C VAL A 26 4.65 13.07 1.88
N SER A 27 4.09 11.91 1.51
CA SER A 27 3.93 10.79 2.44
C SER A 27 4.32 9.46 1.82
N ILE A 28 4.84 8.55 2.65
CA ILE A 28 5.28 7.20 2.27
C ILE A 28 4.67 6.22 3.27
N HIS A 29 3.91 5.26 2.79
CA HIS A 29 3.15 4.32 3.60
C HIS A 29 3.57 2.88 3.27
N PHE A 30 3.80 2.09 4.32
CA PHE A 30 4.05 0.65 4.24
C PHE A 30 2.97 -0.07 5.02
N VAL A 31 2.42 -1.14 4.44
CA VAL A 31 1.33 -1.87 5.08
C VAL A 31 1.61 -3.37 5.03
N SER A 32 1.45 -4.03 6.17
CA SER A 32 1.47 -5.48 6.26
C SER A 32 0.04 -6.01 6.15
N VAL A 33 -0.20 -6.93 5.22
CA VAL A 33 -1.49 -7.64 5.14
C VAL A 33 -1.42 -8.84 6.08
N VAL A 34 -2.27 -8.80 7.12
CA VAL A 34 -2.40 -9.89 8.11
C VAL A 34 -3.51 -10.84 7.66
N GLY A 35 -3.23 -12.14 7.60
CA GLY A 35 -4.19 -13.16 7.16
C GLY A 35 -3.51 -14.33 6.44
N ILE A 36 -4.23 -14.93 5.47
CA ILE A 36 -3.72 -16.04 4.66
C ILE A 36 -2.59 -15.52 3.74
N PRO A 37 -1.37 -16.08 3.82
CA PRO A 37 -0.31 -15.74 2.89
C PRO A 37 -0.66 -16.18 1.46
N MET A 38 -0.38 -15.31 0.49
CA MET A 38 -0.73 -15.54 -0.93
C MET A 38 0.46 -15.39 -1.88
N VAL A 39 1.56 -14.81 -1.42
CA VAL A 39 2.72 -14.49 -2.25
C VAL A 39 3.88 -15.38 -1.81
N ALA A 40 4.44 -16.13 -2.75
CA ALA A 40 5.67 -16.86 -2.53
C ALA A 40 6.87 -15.90 -2.56
N PRO A 41 7.92 -16.14 -1.75
CA PRO A 41 9.19 -15.45 -1.91
C PRO A 41 9.74 -15.64 -3.33
N PHE A 42 10.66 -14.77 -3.75
CA PHE A 42 11.36 -14.94 -5.02
C PHE A 42 12.01 -16.33 -5.12
N HIS A 43 11.77 -17.03 -6.23
CA HIS A 43 12.15 -18.44 -6.45
C HIS A 43 11.56 -19.47 -5.46
N GLY A 44 10.60 -19.08 -4.62
CA GLY A 44 9.84 -19.97 -3.76
C GLY A 44 8.62 -20.57 -4.46
N ARG A 45 7.99 -21.56 -3.81
CA ARG A 45 6.70 -22.14 -4.22
C ARG A 45 5.62 -22.01 -3.16
N ASP A 46 5.99 -22.07 -1.89
CA ASP A 46 5.05 -21.88 -0.78
C ASP A 46 4.71 -20.39 -0.59
N SER A 47 3.45 -20.08 -0.32
CA SER A 47 3.05 -18.72 0.05
C SER A 47 3.54 -18.37 1.46
N ARG A 48 4.19 -17.22 1.60
CA ARG A 48 4.77 -16.72 2.87
C ARG A 48 4.46 -15.25 3.16
N PHE A 49 4.16 -14.45 2.13
CA PHE A 49 3.85 -13.02 2.28
C PHE A 49 2.41 -12.70 1.89
N GLY A 50 1.89 -11.59 2.44
CA GLY A 50 0.73 -10.91 1.90
C GLY A 50 1.09 -10.06 0.69
N THR A 51 0.10 -9.38 0.09
CA THR A 51 0.32 -8.45 -1.03
C THR A 51 0.97 -7.12 -0.60
N ASN A 52 1.10 -6.90 0.71
CA ASN A 52 1.87 -5.86 1.39
C ASN A 52 2.05 -4.55 0.61
N PRO A 53 0.98 -3.76 0.40
CA PRO A 53 1.04 -2.64 -0.52
C PRO A 53 2.01 -1.55 -0.06
N PHE A 54 2.57 -0.87 -1.05
CA PHE A 54 3.39 0.33 -0.90
C PHE A 54 2.68 1.50 -1.54
N CYS A 55 2.71 2.64 -0.85
CA CYS A 55 2.11 3.86 -1.35
C CYS A 55 3.02 5.08 -1.08
N VAL A 56 3.16 5.95 -2.07
CA VAL A 56 3.86 7.24 -1.95
C VAL A 56 3.10 8.31 -2.72
N VAL A 57 3.07 9.52 -2.16
CA VAL A 57 2.45 10.68 -2.80
C VAL A 57 3.37 11.88 -2.78
N PHE A 58 3.36 12.64 -3.89
CA PHE A 58 4.04 13.92 -4.01
C PHE A 58 3.02 15.00 -4.39
N PRO A 59 2.78 16.00 -3.51
CA PRO A 59 1.94 17.14 -3.87
C PRO A 59 2.61 17.96 -4.96
N ARG A 60 1.81 18.56 -5.85
CA ARG A 60 2.30 19.39 -6.96
C ARG A 60 1.56 20.72 -6.95
N LYS A 61 2.29 21.82 -7.15
CA LYS A 61 1.69 23.14 -7.28
C LYS A 61 0.79 23.17 -8.52
N ASP A 62 -0.44 23.65 -8.36
CA ASP A 62 -1.43 23.84 -9.43
C ASP A 62 -1.74 22.56 -10.26
N ASN A 63 -1.53 21.38 -9.68
CA ASN A 63 -1.76 20.10 -10.37
C ASN A 63 -2.21 19.03 -9.38
N PHE A 64 -2.80 17.94 -9.90
CA PHE A 64 -3.12 16.77 -9.08
C PHE A 64 -1.85 16.18 -8.45
N PRO A 65 -1.91 15.62 -7.24
CA PRO A 65 -0.77 14.94 -6.64
C PRO A 65 -0.31 13.77 -7.51
N LEU A 66 0.99 13.53 -7.56
CA LEU A 66 1.54 12.31 -8.13
C LEU A 66 1.44 11.21 -7.08
N LEU A 67 0.50 10.27 -7.26
CA LEU A 67 0.22 9.17 -6.35
C LEU A 67 0.63 7.84 -6.98
N LEU A 68 1.45 7.07 -6.27
CA LEU A 68 1.75 5.67 -6.58
C LEU A 68 1.21 4.81 -5.44
N ASP A 69 0.26 3.92 -5.74
CA ASP A 69 -0.37 3.00 -4.78
C ASP A 69 -0.53 1.63 -5.44
N TYR A 70 0.23 0.63 -4.97
CA TYR A 70 0.25 -0.69 -5.58
C TYR A 70 0.51 -1.82 -4.57
N ALA A 71 0.02 -3.01 -4.91
CA ALA A 71 0.38 -4.25 -4.23
C ALA A 71 1.80 -4.68 -4.64
N THR A 72 2.61 -5.21 -3.72
CA THR A 72 3.96 -5.72 -4.05
C THR A 72 3.94 -7.10 -4.72
N SER A 73 2.76 -7.71 -4.85
CA SER A 73 2.52 -8.88 -5.69
C SER A 73 2.33 -8.49 -7.16
N ALA A 74 2.47 -9.45 -8.07
CA ALA A 74 2.26 -9.21 -9.50
C ALA A 74 0.85 -8.67 -9.83
N ILE A 75 -0.17 -9.13 -9.08
CA ILE A 75 -1.55 -8.67 -9.18
C ILE A 75 -2.16 -8.55 -7.77
N ALA A 76 -3.15 -7.68 -7.62
CA ALA A 76 -3.96 -7.65 -6.40
C ALA A 76 -4.80 -8.93 -6.29
N PHE A 77 -4.96 -9.47 -5.08
CA PHE A 77 -5.77 -10.69 -4.88
C PHE A 77 -7.22 -10.54 -5.34
N GLY A 78 -7.82 -9.35 -5.15
CA GLY A 78 -9.18 -9.09 -5.64
C GLY A 78 -9.34 -9.16 -7.17
N LYS A 79 -8.24 -9.23 -7.93
CA LYS A 79 -8.24 -9.40 -9.40
C LYS A 79 -8.09 -10.86 -9.84
N THR A 80 -7.92 -11.80 -8.91
CA THR A 80 -7.86 -13.24 -9.22
C THR A 80 -9.23 -13.93 -9.08
N ARG A 81 -10.27 -13.19 -8.66
CA ARG A 81 -11.66 -13.64 -8.55
C ARG A 81 -12.47 -13.00 -9.66
#